data_AF-A0AAJ7E4P3-F1
#
_entry.id   AF-A0AAJ7E4P3-F1
#
_cell.length_a   1.000
_cell.length_b   1.000
_cell.length_c   1.000
_cell.angle_alpha   90.00
_cell.angle_beta   90.00
_cell.angle_gamma   90.00
#
_symmetry.space_group_name_H-M   'P 1'
#
loop_
_entity.id
_entity.type
_entity.pdbx_description
1 polymer ?
#
loop_
_entity_poly.entity_id
_entity_poly.type
_entity_poly.pdbx_seq_one_letter_code
_entity_poly.pdbx_strand_id
1 'polypeptide(L)'
;MDVIKSVGKYLNTPVGTVCYNTDKVLTTVLDKENVEGFASIVLRLAAKSGTPMSQEQILLSYQWLEHIAMYGNQALANPTFAKNFLQGINKALAKNTYLTGQALTVADIAAYHALYPLIERLNVLEQELFMNVCRWSKHIQAQPRVCTNRPPLPLNTLTLSILAPAVH
;
A
#
# COMPACT_ATOMS: atom_id res chain seq x y z
N MET A 1 7.31 8.82 5.68
CA MET A 1 7.25 8.54 7.14
C MET A 1 5.85 8.13 7.59
N ASP A 2 4.79 8.84 7.18
CA ASP A 2 3.42 8.55 7.65
C ASP A 2 2.87 7.20 7.23
N VAL A 3 3.30 6.71 6.05
CA VAL A 3 2.96 5.36 5.57
C VAL A 3 3.44 4.29 6.55
N ILE A 4 4.71 4.36 7.00
CA ILE A 4 5.27 3.38 7.94
C ILE A 4 4.51 3.41 9.27
N LYS A 5 4.19 4.60 9.79
CA LYS A 5 3.37 4.73 11.01
C LYS A 5 1.99 4.10 10.84
N SER A 6 1.36 4.27 9.68
CA SER A 6 0.05 3.68 9.38
C SER A 6 0.12 2.15 9.28
N VAL A 7 1.18 1.62 8.65
CA VAL A 7 1.46 0.18 8.61
C VAL A 7 1.69 -0.39 10.02
N GLY A 8 2.49 0.28 10.85
CA GLY A 8 2.71 -0.18 12.23
C GLY A 8 1.43 -0.21 13.06
N LYS A 9 0.56 0.80 12.92
CA LYS A 9 -0.78 0.79 13.55
C LYS A 9 -1.64 -0.37 13.06
N TYR A 10 -1.68 -0.60 11.75
CA TYR A 10 -2.44 -1.71 11.15
C TYR A 10 -1.99 -3.08 11.70
N LEU A 11 -0.66 -3.29 11.75
CA LEU A 11 -0.05 -4.53 12.24
C LEU A 11 -0.03 -4.66 13.77
N ASN A 12 -0.41 -3.61 14.50
CA ASN A 12 -0.23 -3.51 15.95
C ASN A 12 1.24 -3.73 16.38
N THR A 13 2.18 -3.22 15.57
CA THR A 13 3.62 -3.35 15.80
C THR A 13 4.26 -1.96 16.02
N PRO A 14 4.99 -1.74 17.14
CA PRO A 14 5.70 -0.48 17.36
C PRO A 14 6.76 -0.22 16.28
N VAL A 15 6.71 0.98 15.69
CA VAL A 15 7.61 1.39 14.60
C VAL A 15 8.91 2.02 15.11
N GLY A 16 8.90 2.60 16.32
CA GLY A 16 10.00 3.43 16.79
C GLY A 16 10.09 4.79 16.07
N THR A 17 11.17 5.52 16.32
CA THR A 17 11.44 6.79 15.64
C THR A 17 11.89 6.52 14.21
N VAL A 18 11.20 7.12 13.24
CA VAL A 18 11.56 7.05 11.82
C VAL A 18 12.25 8.34 11.43
N CYS A 19 13.46 8.25 10.88
CA CYS A 19 14.27 9.38 10.44
C CYS A 19 14.97 9.07 9.11
N TYR A 20 15.81 9.99 8.64
CA TYR A 20 16.71 9.74 7.53
C TYR A 20 18.15 9.67 8.03
N ASN A 21 18.94 8.72 7.54
CA ASN A 21 20.38 8.67 7.79
C ASN A 21 21.14 9.71 6.96
N THR A 22 22.48 9.70 7.02
CA THR A 22 23.35 10.63 6.29
C THR A 22 23.13 10.60 4.78
N ASP A 23 22.83 9.42 4.24
CA ASP A 23 22.61 9.18 2.81
C ASP A 23 21.15 9.42 2.38
N LYS A 24 20.34 10.04 3.25
CA LYS A 24 18.91 10.28 3.03
C LYS A 24 18.08 9.00 2.87
N VAL A 25 18.58 7.87 3.35
CA VAL A 25 17.83 6.62 3.41
C VAL A 25 16.93 6.64 4.64
N LEU A 26 15.70 6.19 4.47
CA LEU A 26 14.72 6.10 5.54
C LEU A 26 15.15 5.01 6.53
N THR A 27 15.32 5.36 7.80
CA THR A 27 15.88 4.47 8.82
C THR A 27 15.02 4.47 10.08
N THR A 28 14.98 3.33 10.76
CA THR A 28 14.41 3.20 12.10
C THR A 28 15.12 2.11 12.90
N VAL A 29 14.81 2.02 14.20
CA VAL A 29 15.36 1.00 15.10
C VAL A 29 14.26 0.03 15.49
N LEU A 30 14.42 -1.23 15.10
CA LEU A 30 13.53 -2.33 15.46
C LEU A 30 14.36 -3.41 16.17
N ASP A 31 13.97 -3.81 17.38
CA ASP A 31 14.69 -4.81 18.20
C ASP A 31 16.16 -4.48 18.45
N LYS A 32 16.47 -3.19 18.66
CA LYS A 32 17.85 -2.69 18.84
C LYS A 32 18.72 -2.84 17.59
N GLU A 33 18.15 -3.21 16.45
CA GLU A 33 18.82 -3.23 15.15
C GLU A 33 18.40 -2.04 14.30
N ASN A 34 19.36 -1.45 13.60
CA ASN A 34 19.07 -0.44 12.59
C ASN A 34 18.49 -1.14 11.36
N VAL A 35 17.33 -0.66 10.90
CA VAL A 35 16.68 -1.12 9.67
C VAL A 35 16.54 0.07 8.73
N GLU A 36 17.08 -0.09 7.54
CA GLU A 36 17.14 0.97 6.53
C GLU A 36 16.39 0.58 5.26
N GLY A 37 15.78 1.56 4.62
CA GLY A 37 14.98 1.39 3.42
C GLY A 37 13.50 1.17 3.71
N PHE A 38 12.65 1.77 2.88
CA PHE A 38 11.20 1.70 3.06
C PHE A 38 10.67 0.26 3.03
N ALA A 39 11.06 -0.54 2.02
CA ALA A 39 10.60 -1.91 1.89
C ALA A 39 11.07 -2.79 3.06
N SER A 40 12.34 -2.69 3.44
CA SER A 40 12.94 -3.42 4.55
C SER A 40 12.24 -3.14 5.87
N ILE A 41 11.95 -1.87 6.17
CA ILE A 41 11.24 -1.50 7.39
C ILE A 41 9.83 -2.12 7.39
N VAL A 42 9.08 -1.98 6.29
CA VAL A 42 7.71 -2.50 6.19
C VAL A 42 7.68 -4.03 6.33
N LEU A 43 8.60 -4.74 5.67
CA LEU A 43 8.68 -6.20 5.76
C LEU A 43 9.12 -6.66 7.16
N ARG A 44 10.04 -5.95 7.81
CA ARG A 44 10.43 -6.26 9.20
C ARG A 44 9.26 -6.07 10.16
N LEU A 45 8.45 -5.03 9.98
CA LEU A 45 7.23 -4.84 10.79
C LEU A 45 6.24 -6.00 10.60
N ALA A 46 6.05 -6.48 9.38
CA ALA A 46 5.17 -7.61 9.07
C ALA A 46 5.70 -8.94 9.63
N ALA A 47 7.01 -9.17 9.55
CA ALA A 47 7.63 -10.35 10.17
C ALA A 47 7.40 -10.37 11.69
N LYS A 48 7.46 -9.20 12.34
CA LYS A 48 7.25 -9.04 13.79
C LYS A 48 5.80 -9.13 14.24
N SER A 49 4.83 -8.84 13.37
CA SER A 49 3.41 -8.97 13.73
C SER A 49 2.96 -10.42 13.85
N GLY A 50 3.82 -11.39 13.49
CA GLY A 50 3.49 -12.80 13.47
C GLY A 50 2.60 -13.21 12.29
N THR A 51 2.40 -12.32 11.31
CA THR A 51 1.61 -12.62 10.11
C THR A 51 2.45 -13.49 9.17
N PRO A 52 2.09 -14.78 8.96
CA PRO A 52 2.85 -15.63 8.08
C PRO A 52 2.72 -15.15 6.62
N MET A 53 3.84 -15.08 5.92
CA MET A 53 3.89 -14.83 4.48
C MET A 53 4.77 -15.90 3.84
N SER A 54 4.34 -16.43 2.69
CA SER A 54 5.17 -17.32 1.88
C SER A 54 6.38 -16.57 1.32
N GLN A 55 7.42 -17.30 0.90
CA GLN A 55 8.58 -16.69 0.25
C GLN A 55 8.19 -15.88 -0.99
N GLU A 56 7.26 -16.39 -1.79
CA GLU A 56 6.72 -15.68 -2.96
C GLU A 56 6.03 -14.36 -2.55
N GLN A 57 5.20 -14.38 -1.51
CA GLN A 57 4.53 -13.18 -1.00
C GLN A 57 5.53 -12.14 -0.48
N ILE A 58 6.61 -12.57 0.17
CA ILE A 58 7.68 -11.68 0.63
C ILE A 58 8.38 -11.02 -0.56
N LEU A 59 8.74 -11.79 -1.58
CA LEU A 59 9.43 -11.29 -2.78
C LEU A 59 8.55 -10.32 -3.58
N LEU A 60 7.28 -10.67 -3.81
CA LEU A 60 6.32 -9.79 -4.48
C LEU A 60 6.07 -8.53 -3.66
N SER A 61 5.97 -8.65 -2.33
CA SER A 61 5.82 -7.49 -1.44
C SER A 61 7.02 -6.57 -1.54
N TYR A 62 8.25 -7.12 -1.50
CA TYR A 62 9.48 -6.34 -1.67
C TYR A 62 9.47 -5.57 -3.00
N GLN A 63 9.18 -6.25 -4.11
CA GLN A 63 9.12 -5.64 -5.44
C GLN A 63 8.15 -4.44 -5.48
N TRP A 64 6.93 -4.60 -4.95
CA TRP A 64 5.95 -3.52 -4.95
C TRP A 64 6.33 -2.36 -4.03
N LEU A 65 6.88 -2.67 -2.85
CA LEU A 65 7.32 -1.64 -1.90
C LEU A 65 8.48 -0.82 -2.47
N GLU A 66 9.44 -1.45 -3.14
CA GLU A 66 10.54 -0.76 -3.84
C GLU A 66 10.01 0.09 -5.00
N HIS A 67 9.11 -0.47 -5.81
CA HIS A 67 8.49 0.27 -6.91
C HIS A 67 7.79 1.55 -6.43
N ILE A 68 7.06 1.47 -5.32
CA ILE A 68 6.35 2.60 -4.71
C ILE A 68 7.32 3.60 -4.07
N ALA A 69 8.36 3.13 -3.36
CA ALA A 69 9.38 3.99 -2.79
C ALA A 69 10.15 4.78 -3.85
N MET A 70 10.48 4.12 -4.97
CA MET A 70 11.25 4.73 -6.05
C MET A 70 10.47 5.82 -6.81
N TYR A 71 9.18 5.60 -7.08
CA TYR A 71 8.41 6.50 -7.96
C TYR A 71 7.33 7.32 -7.28
N GLY A 72 6.95 7.00 -6.03
CA GLY A 72 5.82 7.64 -5.35
C GLY A 72 5.97 9.15 -5.20
N ASN A 73 7.16 9.63 -4.82
CA ASN A 73 7.43 11.06 -4.69
C ASN A 73 7.35 11.79 -6.03
N GLN A 74 7.88 11.20 -7.10
CA GLN A 74 7.83 11.77 -8.44
C GLN A 74 6.39 11.83 -8.97
N ALA A 75 5.60 10.79 -8.73
CA ALA A 75 4.17 10.76 -9.06
C ALA A 75 3.39 11.84 -8.30
N LEU A 76 3.71 12.11 -7.04
CA LEU A 76 3.04 13.18 -6.28
C LEU A 76 3.32 14.58 -6.83
N ALA A 77 4.52 14.78 -7.39
CA ALA A 77 4.96 16.07 -7.91
C ALA A 77 4.56 16.33 -9.38
N ASN A 78 4.33 15.29 -10.18
CA ASN A 78 4.07 15.41 -11.61
C ASN A 78 2.81 14.63 -12.03
N PRO A 79 1.69 15.31 -12.37
CA PRO A 79 0.44 14.66 -12.76
C PRO A 79 0.55 13.74 -13.98
N THR A 80 1.34 14.11 -14.99
CA THR A 80 1.53 13.27 -16.19
C THR A 80 2.26 11.97 -15.82
N PHE A 81 3.30 12.08 -14.98
CA PHE A 81 4.00 10.91 -14.47
C PHE A 81 3.09 10.07 -13.56
N ALA A 82 2.26 10.71 -12.73
CA ALA A 82 1.29 10.04 -11.87
C ALA A 82 0.36 9.14 -12.67
N LYS A 83 -0.15 9.62 -13.82
CA LYS A 83 -1.01 8.82 -14.70
C LYS A 83 -0.30 7.58 -15.22
N ASN A 84 0.93 7.70 -15.70
CA ASN A 84 1.71 6.56 -16.18
C ASN A 84 2.03 5.56 -15.06
N PHE A 85 2.37 6.07 -13.88
CA PHE A 85 2.62 5.26 -12.69
C PHE A 85 1.37 4.48 -12.27
N LEU A 86 0.22 5.15 -12.15
CA LEU A 86 -1.06 4.52 -11.86
C LEU A 86 -1.51 3.54 -12.95
N GLN A 87 -1.22 3.80 -14.23
CA GLN A 87 -1.54 2.90 -15.33
C GLN A 87 -0.82 1.55 -15.16
N GLY A 88 0.44 1.56 -14.73
CA GLY A 88 1.22 0.34 -14.45
C GLY A 88 0.59 -0.50 -13.34
N ILE A 89 0.22 0.15 -12.24
CA ILE A 89 -0.44 -0.49 -11.09
C ILE A 89 -1.83 -1.01 -11.49
N ASN A 90 -2.61 -0.22 -12.25
CA ASN A 90 -3.93 -0.60 -12.76
C ASN A 90 -3.86 -1.84 -13.65
N LYS A 91 -2.83 -1.97 -14.49
CA LYS A 91 -2.60 -3.14 -15.34
C LYS A 91 -2.26 -4.38 -14.51
N ALA A 92 -1.45 -4.25 -13.45
CA ALA A 92 -1.15 -5.36 -12.56
C ALA A 92 -2.39 -5.84 -11.79
N LEU A 93 -3.21 -4.92 -11.30
CA LEU A 93 -4.47 -5.21 -10.59
C LEU A 93 -5.60 -5.68 -11.51
N ALA A 94 -5.43 -5.63 -12.84
CA ALA A 94 -6.41 -6.16 -13.78
C ALA A 94 -6.56 -7.68 -13.69
N LYS A 95 -5.50 -8.39 -13.26
CA LYS A 95 -5.49 -9.86 -13.13
C LYS A 95 -5.44 -10.35 -11.68
N ASN A 96 -5.31 -9.43 -10.73
CA ASN A 96 -5.07 -9.74 -9.33
C ASN A 96 -6.05 -9.01 -8.41
N THR A 97 -6.46 -9.67 -7.33
CA THR A 97 -7.28 -9.03 -6.29
C THR A 97 -6.45 -8.03 -5.48
N TYR A 98 -5.19 -8.38 -5.23
CA TYR A 98 -4.19 -7.65 -4.45
C TYR A 98 -2.92 -7.47 -5.27
N LEU A 99 -2.01 -6.58 -4.85
CA LEU A 99 -0.73 -6.36 -5.56
C LEU A 99 0.12 -7.65 -5.62
N THR A 100 0.03 -8.48 -4.59
CA THR A 100 0.76 -9.75 -4.47
C THR A 100 -0.04 -10.96 -4.95
N GLY A 101 -1.09 -10.75 -5.76
CA GLY A 101 -1.91 -11.83 -6.32
C GLY A 101 -3.29 -11.90 -5.67
N GLN A 102 -3.58 -13.03 -5.01
CA GLN A 102 -4.92 -13.30 -4.46
C GLN A 102 -4.99 -13.24 -2.92
N ALA A 103 -3.88 -12.87 -2.27
CA ALA A 103 -3.82 -12.71 -0.82
C ALA A 103 -3.50 -11.26 -0.46
N LEU A 104 -4.17 -10.74 0.57
CA LEU A 104 -3.83 -9.45 1.16
C LEU A 104 -2.49 -9.56 1.88
N THR A 105 -1.55 -8.66 1.56
CA THR A 105 -0.28 -8.56 2.31
C THR A 105 -0.02 -7.16 2.82
N VAL A 106 1.06 -7.00 3.60
CA VAL A 106 1.51 -5.68 4.08
C VAL A 106 1.81 -4.72 2.93
N ALA A 107 2.17 -5.23 1.75
CA ALA A 107 2.42 -4.41 0.58
C ALA A 107 1.17 -3.65 0.14
N ASP A 108 -0.01 -4.27 0.18
CA ASP A 108 -1.26 -3.60 -0.16
C ASP A 108 -1.59 -2.46 0.82
N ILE A 109 -1.35 -2.69 2.11
CA ILE A 109 -1.60 -1.69 3.16
C ILE A 109 -0.66 -0.49 2.99
N ALA A 110 0.63 -0.76 2.82
CA ALA A 110 1.63 0.28 2.58
C ALA A 110 1.35 1.04 1.28
N ALA A 111 1.01 0.31 0.21
CA ALA A 111 0.67 0.88 -1.08
C ALA A 111 -0.57 1.76 -1.00
N TYR A 112 -1.62 1.33 -0.31
CA TYR A 112 -2.85 2.10 -0.17
C TYR A 112 -2.54 3.48 0.44
N HIS A 113 -1.80 3.51 1.55
CA HIS A 113 -1.44 4.78 2.19
C HIS A 113 -0.50 5.63 1.34
N ALA A 114 0.41 5.02 0.57
CA ALA A 114 1.32 5.75 -0.32
C ALA A 114 0.60 6.33 -1.55
N LEU A 115 -0.36 5.59 -2.11
CA LEU A 115 -1.12 5.97 -3.30
C LEU A 115 -2.35 6.81 -2.99
N TYR A 116 -2.85 6.80 -1.75
CA TYR A 116 -4.00 7.58 -1.30
C TYR A 116 -4.03 9.00 -1.87
N PRO A 117 -2.99 9.85 -1.70
CA PRO A 117 -3.01 11.22 -2.22
C PRO A 117 -3.06 11.31 -3.76
N LEU A 118 -2.64 10.29 -4.49
CA LEU A 118 -2.78 10.23 -5.95
C LEU A 118 -4.21 9.87 -6.34
N ILE A 119 -4.80 8.89 -5.66
CA ILE A 119 -6.16 8.41 -5.93
C ILE A 119 -7.19 9.49 -5.55
N GLU A 120 -6.97 10.21 -4.45
CA GLU A 120 -7.82 11.31 -3.99
C GLU A 120 -7.95 12.44 -5.03
N ARG A 121 -6.93 12.64 -5.86
CA ARG A 121 -6.91 13.70 -6.88
C ARG A 121 -7.59 13.30 -8.18
N LEU A 122 -8.00 12.03 -8.34
CA LEU A 122 -8.61 11.55 -9.57
C LEU A 122 -10.04 12.08 -9.71
N ASN A 123 -10.32 12.70 -10.85
CA ASN A 123 -11.68 13.03 -11.22
C ASN A 123 -12.46 11.77 -11.67
N VAL A 124 -13.77 11.90 -11.88
CA VAL A 124 -14.66 10.77 -12.22
C VAL A 124 -14.19 10.00 -13.47
N LEU A 125 -13.78 10.71 -14.53
CA LEU A 125 -13.29 10.08 -15.76
C LEU A 125 -11.97 9.34 -15.54
N GLU A 126 -11.09 9.90 -14.71
CA GLU A 126 -9.83 9.25 -14.34
C GLU A 126 -10.06 8.02 -13.44
N GLN A 127 -11.07 8.05 -12.56
CA GLN A 127 -11.46 6.87 -11.78
C GLN A 127 -11.95 5.73 -12.67
N GLU A 128 -12.63 6.02 -13.78
CA GLU A 128 -13.01 5.03 -14.78
C GLU A 128 -11.78 4.47 -15.51
N LEU A 129 -10.81 5.32 -15.87
CA LEU A 129 -9.56 4.88 -16.50
C LEU A 129 -8.72 3.96 -15.58
N PHE A 130 -8.72 4.26 -14.27
CA PHE A 130 -7.98 3.52 -13.25
C PHE A 130 -8.88 2.58 -12.42
N MET A 131 -9.89 1.97 -13.06
CA MET A 131 -10.93 1.17 -12.39
C MET A 131 -10.38 0.08 -11.45
N ASN A 132 -9.28 -0.58 -11.78
CA ASN A 132 -8.73 -1.66 -10.95
C ASN A 132 -8.03 -1.12 -9.71
N VAL A 133 -7.37 0.04 -9.82
CA VAL A 133 -6.82 0.76 -8.67
C VAL A 133 -7.93 1.24 -7.77
N CYS A 134 -9.00 1.83 -8.32
CA CYS A 134 -10.15 2.29 -7.53
C CYS A 134 -10.84 1.12 -6.82
N ARG A 135 -11.12 0.02 -7.53
CA ARG A 135 -11.69 -1.21 -6.96
C ARG A 135 -10.82 -1.77 -5.83
N TRP A 136 -9.51 -1.91 -6.06
CA TRP A 136 -8.56 -2.37 -5.05
C TRP A 136 -8.53 -1.43 -3.85
N SER A 137 -8.40 -0.12 -4.07
CA SER A 137 -8.37 0.90 -3.01
C SER A 137 -9.63 0.85 -2.14
N LYS A 138 -10.81 0.73 -2.78
CA LYS A 138 -12.09 0.55 -2.10
C LYS A 138 -12.13 -0.71 -1.24
N HIS A 139 -11.52 -1.80 -1.71
CA HIS A 139 -11.42 -3.06 -0.97
C HIS A 139 -10.45 -2.99 0.21
N ILE A 140 -9.31 -2.32 0.03
CA ILE A 140 -8.31 -2.14 1.09
C ILE A 140 -8.84 -1.22 2.19
N GLN A 141 -9.47 -0.10 1.84
CA GLN A 141 -10.02 0.83 2.84
C GLN A 141 -11.21 0.25 3.64
N ALA A 142 -11.85 -0.81 3.13
CA ALA A 142 -12.89 -1.54 3.85
C ALA A 142 -12.32 -2.53 4.89
N GLN A 143 -11.01 -2.84 4.84
CA GLN A 143 -10.40 -3.74 5.81
C GLN A 143 -10.32 -3.08 7.19
N PRO A 144 -10.52 -3.86 8.28
CA PRO A 144 -10.37 -3.34 9.63
C PRO A 144 -9.00 -2.69 9.83
N ARG A 145 -8.95 -1.57 10.55
CA ARG A 145 -7.71 -0.87 10.96
C ARG A 145 -6.89 -0.24 9.83
N VAL A 146 -7.40 -0.18 8.60
CA VAL A 146 -6.73 0.54 7.50
C VAL A 146 -6.98 2.04 7.59
N CYS A 147 -8.25 2.46 7.65
CA CYS A 147 -8.64 3.87 7.70
C CYS A 147 -8.62 4.46 9.13
N THR A 148 -7.48 4.41 9.83
CA THR A 148 -7.41 4.96 11.20
C THR A 148 -7.17 6.46 11.24
N ASN A 149 -6.46 7.02 10.25
CA ASN A 149 -6.00 8.41 10.28
C ASN A 149 -6.59 9.29 9.17
N ARG A 150 -7.20 8.68 8.15
CA ARG A 150 -7.83 9.37 7.02
C ARG A 150 -9.16 8.71 6.70
N PRO A 151 -10.18 9.50 6.32
CA PRO A 151 -11.46 8.94 5.89
C PRO A 151 -11.28 8.08 4.63
N PRO A 152 -12.13 7.06 4.43
CA PRO A 152 -12.17 6.32 3.16
C PRO A 152 -12.44 7.26 1.98
N LEU A 153 -11.82 6.96 0.83
CA LEU A 153 -12.04 7.71 -0.41
C LEU A 153 -13.46 7.42 -0.94
N PRO A 154 -14.20 8.43 -1.42
CA PRO A 154 -15.53 8.26 -2.01
C PRO A 154 -15.40 7.66 -3.42
N LEU A 155 -15.17 6.36 -3.50
CA LEU A 155 -15.00 5.61 -4.75
C LEU A 155 -16.32 4.96 -5.17
N ASN A 156 -16.96 5.58 -6.15
CA ASN A 156 -18.26 5.16 -6.68
C ASN A 156 -18.16 4.01 -7.69
N THR A 157 -16.94 3.68 -8.12
CA THR A 157 -16.66 2.61 -9.08
C THR A 157 -16.54 1.24 -8.40
N LEU A 158 -17.13 0.24 -9.07
CA LEU A 158 -17.11 -1.22 -8.87
C LEU A 158 -16.51 -1.74 -7.55
N THR A 159 -17.36 -2.35 -6.73
CA THR A 159 -16.93 -3.15 -5.58
C THR A 159 -16.39 -4.50 -6.07
N LEU A 160 -15.34 -5.05 -5.44
CA LEU A 160 -15.07 -6.50 -5.52
C LEU A 160 -16.29 -7.20 -4.93
N SER A 161 -17.25 -7.57 -5.77
CA SER A 161 -18.47 -8.23 -5.34
C SER A 161 -18.10 -9.53 -4.64
N ILE A 162 -18.58 -9.64 -3.41
CA ILE A 162 -18.52 -10.87 -2.64
C ILE A 162 -19.42 -11.86 -3.38
N LEU A 163 -18.82 -12.82 -4.09
CA LEU A 163 -19.53 -14.03 -4.54
C LEU A 163 -19.89 -14.96 -3.35
N ALA A 164 -19.67 -14.53 -2.10
CA ALA A 164 -20.12 -15.28 -0.96
C ALA A 164 -21.65 -15.17 -0.84
N PRO A 165 -22.34 -16.29 -0.60
CA PRO A 165 -23.77 -16.28 -0.33
C PRO A 165 -24.04 -15.39 0.90
N ALA A 166 -25.16 -14.67 0.86
CA ALA A 166 -25.66 -13.98 2.05
C ALA A 166 -25.71 -15.01 3.20
N VAL A 167 -25.03 -14.70 4.30
CA VAL A 167 -25.17 -15.49 5.53
C VAL A 167 -26.62 -15.28 5.98
N HIS A 168 -27.43 -16.33 5.88
CA HIS A 168 -28.76 -16.41 6.48
C HIS A 168 -28.65 -16.48 8.00
#